data_AF-A0A7W0Z3G3-F1
#
_entry.id   AF-A0A7W0Z3G3-F1
#
_cell.length_a   1.000
_cell.length_b   1.000
_cell.length_c   1.000
_cell.angle_alpha   90.00
_cell.angle_beta   90.00
_cell.angle_gamma   90.00
#
_symmetry.space_group_name_H-M   'P 1'
#
loop_
_entity.id
_entity.type
_entity.pdbx_description
1 polymer ?
#
loop_
_entity_poly.entity_id
_entity_poly.type
_entity_poly.pdbx_seq_one_letter_code
_entity_poly.pdbx_strand_id
1 'polypeptide(L)'
;MAEPAKLTCQELVELVTEYLEGTLPPAERVRFEAHLLDCDDCPVYLDQMRLTIRVAGALSEDRLPRRARDEMLRLFRDWNRC
;
A
#
# COMPACT_ATOMS: atom_id res chain seq x y z
N MET A 1 28.38 8.18 -12.89
CA MET A 1 27.58 7.97 -11.66
C MET A 1 26.54 9.07 -11.65
N ALA A 2 25.28 8.75 -11.94
CA ALA A 2 24.21 9.75 -11.90
C ALA A 2 23.89 10.03 -10.42
N GLU A 3 23.91 11.29 -10.01
CA GLU A 3 23.32 11.69 -8.73
C GLU A 3 21.88 11.20 -8.68
N PRO A 4 21.40 10.62 -7.56
CA PRO A 4 20.00 10.27 -7.44
C PRO A 4 19.18 11.56 -7.49
N ALA A 5 18.59 11.85 -8.65
CA ALA A 5 17.76 13.04 -8.83
C ALA A 5 16.67 13.06 -7.76
N LYS A 6 16.48 14.22 -7.11
CA LYS A 6 15.39 14.42 -6.14
C LYS A 6 14.06 14.19 -6.86
N LEU A 7 13.18 13.38 -6.27
CA LEU A 7 11.86 13.12 -6.86
C LEU A 7 11.06 14.42 -6.92
N THR A 8 10.30 14.57 -7.99
CA THR A 8 9.20 15.53 -8.08
C THR A 8 7.96 14.99 -7.36
N CYS A 9 7.01 15.86 -7.02
CA CYS A 9 5.74 15.41 -6.44
C CYS A 9 4.98 14.47 -7.38
N GLN A 10 5.09 14.66 -8.70
CA GLN A 10 4.46 13.78 -9.68
C GLN A 10 5.08 12.37 -9.64
N GLU A 11 6.40 12.26 -9.65
CA GLU A 11 7.07 10.95 -9.55
C GLU A 11 6.76 10.27 -8.21
N LEU A 12 6.64 11.01 -7.11
CA LEU A 12 6.19 10.45 -5.83
C LEU A 12 4.78 9.86 -5.94
N VAL A 13 3.85 10.58 -6.59
CA VAL A 13 2.48 10.11 -6.81
C VAL A 13 2.48 8.82 -7.65
N GLU A 14 3.33 8.72 -8.67
CA GLU A 14 3.45 7.52 -9.50
C GLU A 14 3.96 6.31 -8.71
N LEU A 15 4.88 6.53 -7.76
CA LEU A 15 5.48 5.47 -6.92
C LEU A 15 4.67 5.12 -5.67
N VAL A 16 3.59 5.86 -5.35
CA VAL A 16 2.88 5.74 -4.06
C VAL A 16 2.30 4.34 -3.83
N THR A 17 1.82 3.68 -4.88
CA THR A 17 1.23 2.35 -4.80
C THR A 17 2.28 1.31 -4.43
N GLU A 18 3.41 1.30 -5.14
CA GLU A 18 4.53 0.36 -4.89
C GLU A 18 5.15 0.59 -3.50
N TYR A 19 5.21 1.84 -3.05
CA TYR A 19 5.63 2.17 -1.69
C TYR A 19 4.70 1.55 -0.63
N LEU A 20 3.38 1.71 -0.81
CA LEU A 20 2.36 1.20 0.10
C LEU A 20 2.26 -0.33 0.08
N GLU A 21 2.51 -0.96 -1.06
CA GLU A 21 2.53 -2.42 -1.24
C GLU A 21 3.85 -3.06 -0.81
N GLY A 22 4.89 -2.25 -0.55
CA GLY A 22 6.20 -2.74 -0.14
C GLY A 22 7.03 -3.35 -1.26
N THR A 23 6.67 -3.08 -2.52
CA THR A 23 7.34 -3.59 -3.72
C THR A 23 8.37 -2.62 -4.31
N LEU A 24 8.38 -1.36 -3.82
CA LEU A 24 9.31 -0.33 -4.28
C LEU A 24 10.79 -0.72 -3.99
N PRO A 25 11.69 -0.67 -4.98
CA PRO A 25 13.10 -1.00 -4.81
C PRO A 25 13.77 -0.16 -3.71
N PRO A 26 14.76 -0.69 -2.96
CA PRO A 26 15.36 0.01 -1.82
C PRO A 26 15.92 1.40 -2.15
N ALA A 27 16.56 1.56 -3.30
CA ALA A 27 17.12 2.84 -3.74
C ALA A 27 16.02 3.89 -4.00
N GLU A 28 14.87 3.47 -4.53
CA GLU A 28 13.73 4.35 -4.80
C GLU A 28 12.98 4.68 -3.51
N ARG A 29 12.85 3.72 -2.59
CA ARG A 29 12.29 3.94 -1.25
C ARG A 29 13.04 5.05 -0.50
N VAL A 30 14.38 5.04 -0.55
CA VAL A 30 15.18 6.11 0.09
C VAL A 30 14.88 7.48 -0.54
N ARG A 31 14.75 7.57 -1.86
CA ARG A 31 14.41 8.82 -2.56
C ARG A 31 12.98 9.28 -2.24
N PHE A 32 12.04 8.34 -2.15
CA PHE A 32 10.65 8.58 -1.77
C PHE A 32 10.56 9.17 -0.36
N GLU A 33 11.21 8.52 0.62
CA GLU A 33 11.23 8.96 2.01
C GLU A 33 11.95 10.31 2.17
N ALA A 34 13.04 10.54 1.44
CA ALA A 34 13.70 11.84 1.40
C ALA A 34 12.77 12.95 0.88
N HIS A 35 11.97 12.69 -0.16
CA HIS A 35 11.02 13.67 -0.65
C HIS A 35 9.92 13.98 0.38
N LEU A 36 9.42 12.98 1.12
CA LEU A 36 8.43 13.21 2.18
C LEU A 36 8.94 14.11 3.31
N LEU A 37 10.25 14.16 3.54
CA LEU A 37 10.87 15.06 4.52
C LEU A 37 11.04 16.48 4.00
N ASP A 38 11.17 16.64 2.68
CA ASP A 38 11.47 17.91 2.03
C ASP A 38 10.24 18.65 1.49
N CYS A 39 9.08 18.00 1.44
CA CYS A 39 7.84 18.55 0.90
C CYS A 39 6.71 18.47 1.93
N ASP A 40 6.04 19.60 2.17
CA ASP A 40 4.94 19.67 3.15
C ASP A 40 3.64 18.98 2.68
N ASP A 41 3.38 18.96 1.36
CA ASP A 41 2.12 18.45 0.80
C ASP A 41 2.11 16.93 0.59
N CYS A 42 3.25 16.34 0.25
CA CYS A 42 3.34 14.92 -0.09
C CYS A 42 3.04 13.95 1.07
N PRO A 43 3.41 14.24 2.34
CA PRO A 43 2.94 13.48 3.50
C PRO A 43 1.41 13.49 3.62
N VAL A 44 0.77 14.64 3.34
CA VAL A 44 -0.70 14.77 3.36
C VAL A 44 -1.32 13.91 2.26
N TYR A 45 -0.75 13.94 1.05
CA TYR A 45 -1.17 13.08 -0.05
C TYR A 45 -1.06 11.59 0.31
N LEU A 46 0.06 11.17 0.91
CA LEU A 46 0.26 9.79 1.34
C LEU A 46 -0.80 9.35 2.37
N ASP A 47 -1.15 10.22 3.31
CA ASP A 47 -2.20 9.94 4.29
C ASP A 47 -3.60 9.89 3.66
N GLN A 48 -3.88 10.71 2.65
CA GLN A 48 -5.10 10.62 1.85
C GLN A 48 -5.19 9.28 1.11
N MET A 49 -4.10 8.81 0.52
CA MET A 49 -4.04 7.50 -0.14
C MET A 49 -4.31 6.35 0.85
N ARG A 50 -3.68 6.39 2.03
CA ARG A 50 -3.95 5.43 3.12
C ARG A 50 -5.41 5.44 3.56
N LEU A 51 -6.01 6.63 3.69
CA LEU A 51 -7.43 6.76 4.01
C LEU A 51 -8.31 6.15 2.92
N THR A 52 -8.00 6.44 1.65
CA THR A 52 -8.73 5.93 0.49
C THR A 52 -8.71 4.39 0.48
N ILE A 53 -7.54 3.77 0.70
CA ILE A 53 -7.41 2.31 0.81
C ILE A 53 -8.27 1.77 1.94
N ARG A 54 -8.25 2.39 3.12
CA ARG A 54 -9.09 1.94 4.26
C ARG A 54 -10.58 2.02 3.94
N VAL A 55 -11.04 3.15 3.38
CA VAL A 55 -12.46 3.35 3.05
C VAL A 55 -12.91 2.41 1.94
N ALA A 56 -12.11 2.27 0.88
CA ALA A 56 -12.40 1.34 -0.21
C ALA A 56 -12.39 -0.13 0.26
N GLY A 57 -11.45 -0.49 1.14
CA GLY A 57 -11.36 -1.84 1.73
C GLY A 57 -12.49 -2.19 2.68
N ALA A 58 -12.96 -1.22 3.48
CA ALA A 58 -14.05 -1.40 4.44
C ALA A 58 -15.39 -1.81 3.80
N LEU A 59 -15.58 -1.54 2.50
CA LEU A 59 -16.78 -1.94 1.76
C LEU A 59 -16.92 -3.47 1.56
N SER A 60 -15.94 -4.27 2.00
CA SER A 60 -15.84 -5.69 1.65
C SER A 60 -16.28 -6.68 2.75
N GLU A 61 -16.20 -6.35 4.05
CA GLU A 61 -16.51 -7.33 5.11
C GLU A 61 -18.01 -7.67 5.20
N ASP A 62 -18.88 -6.66 5.09
CA ASP A 62 -20.34 -6.87 5.11
C ASP A 62 -20.88 -7.53 3.83
N ARG A 63 -20.09 -7.56 2.75
CA ARG A 63 -20.45 -8.20 1.48
C ARG A 63 -20.08 -9.67 1.41
N LEU A 64 -19.20 -10.16 2.29
CA LEU A 64 -18.82 -11.58 2.28
C LEU A 64 -19.92 -12.40 2.96
N PRO A 65 -20.66 -13.27 2.24
CA PRO A 65 -21.68 -14.09 2.87
C PRO A 65 -21.04 -14.99 3.92
N ARG A 66 -21.63 -15.08 5.12
CA ARG A 66 -21.08 -15.90 6.23
C ARG A 66 -20.72 -17.32 5.77
N ARG A 67 -21.55 -17.91 4.89
CA ARG A 67 -21.29 -19.23 4.28
C ARG A 67 -19.95 -19.31 3.55
N ALA A 68 -19.62 -18.32 2.72
CA ALA A 68 -18.38 -18.28 1.96
C ALA A 68 -17.17 -18.15 2.91
N ARG A 69 -17.29 -17.33 3.96
CA ARG A 69 -16.28 -17.22 5.01
C ARG A 69 -16.03 -18.55 5.73
N ASP A 70 -17.12 -19.22 6.13
CA ASP A 70 -17.03 -20.48 6.86
C ASP A 70 -16.48 -21.62 6.01
N GLU A 71 -16.73 -21.60 4.70
CA GLU A 71 -16.16 -22.54 3.74
C GLU A 71 -14.66 -22.32 3.55
N MET A 72 -14.22 -21.07 3.36
CA MET A 72 -12.80 -20.73 3.30
C MET A 72 -12.04 -21.16 4.57
N LEU A 73 -12.60 -20.87 5.75
CA LEU A 73 -11.98 -21.25 7.03
C LEU A 73 -11.91 -22.77 7.22
N ARG A 74 -12.87 -23.54 6.70
CA ARG A 74 -12.80 -25.01 6.71
C ARG A 74 -11.62 -25.49 5.86
N LEU A 75 -11.50 -25.00 4.62
CA LEU A 75 -10.41 -25.38 3.71
C LEU A 75 -9.03 -25.13 4.32
N PHE A 76 -8.81 -23.96 4.94
CA PHE A 76 -7.53 -23.66 5.60
C PHE A 76 -7.22 -24.56 6.81
N ARG A 77 -8.24 -25.00 7.57
CA ARG A 77 -8.06 -25.90 8.72
C ARG A 77 -7.72 -27.32 8.27
N ASP A 78 -8.33 -27.78 7.19
CA ASP A 78 -8.10 -29.11 6.65
C ASP A 78 -6.72 -29.19 5.96
N TRP A 79 -6.23 -28.10 5.39
CA TRP A 79 -4.90 -28.03 4.77
C TRP A 79 -3.75 -28.24 5.77
N ASN A 80 -3.85 -27.73 7.00
CA ASN A 80 -2.83 -27.93 8.05
C ASN A 80 -2.92 -29.29 8.76
N ARG A 81 -3.80 -30.19 8.31
CA ARG A 81 -3.98 -31.55 8.85
C ARG A 81 -3.44 -32.66 7.94
N CYS A 82 -2.84 -32.30 6.80
CA CYS A 82 -2.09 -33.17 5.91
C CYS A 82 -0.60 -32.85 6.02
#